data_AF-A0A1J5WKU1-F1
#
_entry.id   AF-A0A1J5WKU1-F1
#
_cell.length_a   1.000
_cell.length_b   1.000
_cell.length_c   1.000
_cell.angle_alpha   90.00
_cell.angle_beta   90.00
_cell.angle_gamma   90.00
#
_symmetry.space_group_name_H-M   'P 1'
#
loop_
_entity.id
_entity.type
_entity.pdbx_description
1 polymer ?
#
loop_
_entity_poly.entity_id
_entity_poly.type
_entity_poly.pdbx_seq_one_letter_code
_entity_poly.pdbx_strand_id
1 'polypeptide(L)'
;MSSHGDRKSGFKNIGRTAEHSRRNREGATVEIRKQKREESFSKRRALFESPSADSLDLDKRTVEQLVELLPQVKNDLYSPDSEKCLVATKVFRQTLSRDKNPPIAAVLEQKVLPRMVELLETDSTTVPQETREIFEKIQLEAAWTLTNIAAGTSENTAEVLDAGALPLFARLLQSPNEDLADQAVWAFGNIAGDGPVTRDMLHSSKISDQLIALLQKVLAQKRYNIGHLRSIVWALSNLVRGKPAPNVSEIHKLAPVFAFLLENEDTEVLSDTCWGLSYITDGLSEAIDCVIENNGIPPLVRCLASPAVAVQSPALRAIGNIATGSDQQTQAVIEAGVLYELGPLLLHSKQSVVREACWMVSNITAGTPAQIKAVFNSGVVPSIVEHILTSEFKIRKEACWALSNATSPRNEHPEIIEFLVENGAIEAFCKVLDCKDQKIIVVALSGLENILESGEDIAAHTGSPSPYCVLVEEAGGLDMLTELQESQSIQVYNKAKGILETYFQGEEDSLHTNNQESSISFDFDSQAHKNDYPFEFD
;
A
#
# COMPACT_ATOMS: atom_id res chain seq x y z
N MET A 1 25.90 -47.95 11.76
CA MET A 1 24.95 -47.18 12.61
C MET A 1 24.50 -45.98 11.79
N SER A 2 23.66 -46.17 10.78
CA SER A 2 22.19 -46.03 10.79
C SER A 2 21.70 -44.69 11.34
N SER A 3 21.32 -43.77 10.45
CA SER A 3 20.23 -42.81 10.68
C SER A 3 19.25 -42.90 9.51
N HIS A 4 18.25 -43.75 9.69
CA HIS A 4 17.00 -43.71 8.93
C HIS A 4 16.18 -42.51 9.42
N GLY A 5 15.55 -41.81 8.47
CA GLY A 5 14.42 -40.93 8.77
C GLY A 5 14.40 -39.71 7.87
N ASP A 6 13.89 -39.87 6.66
CA ASP A 6 12.96 -38.90 6.03
C ASP A 6 12.46 -39.45 4.69
N ARG A 7 11.56 -40.43 4.82
CA ARG A 7 10.66 -40.88 3.76
C ARG A 7 9.31 -41.15 4.41
N LYS A 8 8.41 -40.16 4.35
CA LYS A 8 6.95 -40.28 4.13
C LYS A 8 6.25 -39.00 4.58
N SER A 9 5.77 -38.23 3.62
CA SER A 9 4.46 -37.58 3.71
C SER A 9 3.98 -37.21 2.29
N GLY A 10 3.39 -38.21 1.63
CA GLY A 10 2.43 -37.94 0.56
C GLY A 10 1.08 -37.55 1.18
N PHE A 11 0.33 -36.75 0.42
CA PHE A 11 -1.10 -36.49 0.57
C PHE A 11 -1.59 -35.89 1.89
N LYS A 12 -1.70 -34.55 1.90
CA LYS A 12 -2.89 -33.79 2.32
C LYS A 12 -2.65 -32.30 2.01
N ASN A 13 -2.92 -31.88 0.77
CA ASN A 13 -3.12 -30.47 0.41
C ASN A 13 -4.48 -30.00 0.95
N ILE A 14 -4.60 -29.92 2.28
CA ILE A 14 -5.75 -29.32 2.94
C ILE A 14 -5.24 -28.05 3.63
N GLY A 15 -5.63 -26.90 3.08
CA GLY A 15 -5.52 -25.61 3.75
C GLY A 15 -4.19 -24.88 3.58
N ARG A 16 -3.85 -24.46 2.35
CA ARG A 16 -3.18 -23.15 2.21
C ARG A 16 -4.23 -22.12 2.64
N THR A 17 -4.20 -21.69 3.89
CA THR A 17 -5.16 -20.71 4.41
C THR A 17 -5.13 -19.44 3.56
N ALA A 18 -6.31 -18.89 3.23
CA ALA A 18 -6.46 -17.64 2.48
C ALA A 18 -5.58 -16.51 3.05
N GLU A 19 -5.40 -16.49 4.38
CA GLU A 19 -4.50 -15.59 5.10
C GLU A 19 -3.03 -15.67 4.67
N HIS A 20 -2.52 -16.85 4.34
CA HIS A 20 -1.12 -17.03 3.93
C HIS A 20 -0.88 -16.50 2.51
N SER A 21 -1.89 -16.56 1.64
CA SER A 21 -1.84 -15.95 0.30
C SER A 21 -1.83 -14.42 0.40
N ARG A 22 -2.65 -13.86 1.30
CA ARG A 22 -2.73 -12.40 1.59
C ARG A 22 -1.41 -11.85 2.16
N ARG A 23 -0.76 -12.53 3.12
CA ARG A 23 0.44 -12.06 3.85
C ARG A 23 1.76 -12.08 3.08
N ASN A 24 1.97 -13.00 2.14
CA ASN A 24 3.27 -13.12 1.42
C ASN A 24 3.57 -11.94 0.45
N ARG A 25 2.68 -10.93 0.36
CA ARG A 25 2.74 -9.84 -0.62
C ARG A 25 3.30 -8.51 -0.10
N GLU A 26 3.44 -8.34 1.22
CA GLU A 26 3.86 -7.06 1.85
C GLU A 26 5.26 -6.57 1.42
N GLY A 27 6.15 -7.48 1.02
CA GLY A 27 7.56 -7.17 0.74
C GLY A 27 7.85 -6.29 -0.49
N ALA A 28 6.88 -6.09 -1.40
CA ALA A 28 7.12 -5.39 -2.68
C ALA A 28 6.62 -3.93 -2.72
N THR A 29 5.87 -3.47 -1.72
CA THR A 29 5.18 -2.16 -1.72
C THR A 29 6.02 -1.02 -1.11
N VAL A 30 7.24 -1.34 -0.64
CA VAL A 30 8.09 -0.46 0.19
C VAL A 30 8.79 0.64 -0.62
N GLU A 31 9.08 0.44 -1.91
CA GLU A 31 9.85 1.41 -2.73
C GLU A 31 9.05 2.65 -3.16
N ILE A 32 7.73 2.56 -3.29
CA ILE A 32 6.86 3.70 -3.68
C ILE A 32 6.71 4.72 -2.53
N ARG A 33 7.01 4.32 -1.28
CA ARG A 33 6.86 5.16 -0.08
C ARG A 33 7.96 6.21 0.06
N LYS A 34 9.11 6.04 -0.61
CA LYS A 34 10.27 6.97 -0.50
C LYS A 34 10.10 8.24 -1.34
N GLN A 35 9.55 8.15 -2.56
CA GLN A 35 9.36 9.32 -3.44
C GLN A 35 8.23 10.26 -3.00
N LYS A 36 7.12 9.74 -2.44
CA LYS A 36 6.05 10.57 -1.87
C LYS A 36 6.45 11.30 -0.58
N ARG A 37 7.53 10.85 0.09
CA ARG A 37 8.08 11.48 1.30
C ARG A 37 8.60 12.89 0.99
N GLU A 38 9.26 13.14 -0.13
CA GLU A 38 9.83 14.46 -0.41
C GLU A 38 8.81 15.45 -0.98
N GLU A 39 7.82 14.97 -1.74
CA GLU A 39 6.80 15.84 -2.36
C GLU A 39 5.80 16.43 -1.37
N SER A 40 5.35 15.66 -0.37
CA SER A 40 4.42 16.13 0.67
C SER A 40 5.07 17.21 1.55
N PHE A 41 6.34 17.01 1.94
CA PHE A 41 7.09 17.97 2.76
C PHE A 41 7.48 19.24 1.97
N SER A 42 7.76 19.12 0.68
CA SER A 42 8.12 20.28 -0.16
C SER A 42 6.94 21.18 -0.49
N LYS A 43 5.72 20.64 -0.66
CA LYS A 43 4.51 21.46 -0.88
C LYS A 43 4.11 22.25 0.36
N ARG A 44 4.32 21.71 1.55
CA ARG A 44 3.88 22.34 2.81
C ARG A 44 4.80 23.48 3.26
N ARG A 45 6.11 23.39 2.98
CA ARG A 45 7.05 24.51 3.14
C ARG A 45 6.61 25.78 2.40
N ALA A 46 5.97 25.63 1.24
CA ALA A 46 5.49 26.76 0.43
C ALA A 46 4.15 27.37 0.88
N LEU A 47 3.34 26.66 1.68
CA LEU A 47 1.98 27.09 2.05
C LEU A 47 1.94 28.07 3.24
N PHE A 48 3.01 28.14 4.03
CA PHE A 48 3.10 28.97 5.25
C PHE A 48 4.00 30.20 5.10
N GLU A 49 4.44 30.54 3.88
CA GLU A 49 4.95 31.89 3.61
C GLU A 49 3.78 32.89 3.70
N SER A 50 3.50 33.35 4.92
CA SER A 50 2.64 34.50 5.13
C SER A 50 3.37 35.74 4.60
N PRO A 51 2.75 36.59 3.74
CA PRO A 51 3.36 37.83 3.31
C PRO A 51 3.36 38.78 4.51
N SER A 52 4.42 38.74 5.34
CA SER A 52 4.58 39.70 6.42
C SER A 52 5.02 41.04 5.84
N ALA A 53 4.15 42.03 5.89
CA ALA A 53 4.50 43.42 5.63
C ALA A 53 5.26 43.97 6.85
N ASP A 54 6.58 43.76 6.92
CA ASP A 54 7.41 44.51 7.87
C ASP A 54 8.80 44.88 7.34
N SER A 55 9.21 46.09 7.72
CA SER A 55 10.17 47.04 7.14
C SER A 55 11.66 46.64 6.93
N LEU A 56 12.01 45.37 6.77
CA LEU A 56 13.36 44.96 6.40
C LEU A 56 13.36 44.35 4.99
N ASP A 57 14.29 44.78 4.13
CA ASP A 57 14.45 44.28 2.75
C ASP A 57 14.88 42.79 2.67
N LEU A 58 14.75 42.05 3.76
CA LEU A 58 15.09 40.63 3.90
C LEU A 58 14.28 39.77 2.93
N ASP A 59 13.03 40.12 2.65
CA ASP A 59 12.18 39.41 1.68
C ASP A 59 12.64 39.53 0.23
N LYS A 60 13.51 40.51 -0.08
CA LYS A 60 14.15 40.63 -1.39
C LYS A 60 15.51 39.92 -1.48
N ARG A 61 16.05 39.43 -0.36
CA ARG A 61 17.37 38.79 -0.34
C ARG A 61 17.29 37.34 -0.80
N THR A 62 18.32 36.92 -1.53
CA THR A 62 18.56 35.51 -1.87
C THR A 62 19.02 34.71 -0.65
N VAL A 63 18.92 33.39 -0.70
CA VAL A 63 19.37 32.51 0.40
C VAL A 63 20.86 32.68 0.65
N GLU A 64 21.65 32.82 -0.42
CA GLU A 64 23.11 33.05 -0.34
C GLU A 64 23.42 34.35 0.41
N GLN A 65 22.70 35.42 0.10
CA GLN A 65 22.83 36.70 0.81
C GLN A 65 22.45 36.60 2.28
N LEU A 66 21.50 35.74 2.65
CA LEU A 66 21.15 35.53 4.06
C LEU A 66 22.23 34.70 4.78
N VAL A 67 22.80 33.69 4.12
CA VAL A 67 23.91 32.89 4.66
C VAL A 67 25.13 33.76 5.00
N GLU A 68 25.47 34.73 4.15
CA GLU A 68 26.57 35.67 4.40
C GLU A 68 26.36 36.56 5.63
N LEU A 69 25.10 36.79 6.03
CA LEU A 69 24.75 37.61 7.19
C LEU A 69 24.83 36.84 8.51
N LEU A 70 24.72 35.50 8.48
CA LEU A 70 24.62 34.67 9.69
C LEU A 70 25.71 34.97 10.72
N PRO A 71 27.01 35.12 10.36
CA PRO A 71 28.05 35.43 11.33
C PRO A 71 27.87 36.81 11.99
N GLN A 72 27.29 37.78 11.27
CA GLN A 72 27.07 39.14 11.78
C GLN A 72 25.86 39.17 12.72
N VAL A 73 24.73 38.58 12.30
CA VAL A 73 23.50 38.57 13.09
C VAL A 73 23.54 37.61 14.27
N LYS A 74 24.50 36.67 14.30
CA LYS A 74 24.72 35.79 15.45
C LYS A 74 24.88 36.57 16.76
N ASN A 75 25.60 37.69 16.76
CA ASN A 75 25.80 38.48 17.98
C ASN A 75 24.50 39.16 18.43
N ASP A 76 23.67 39.61 17.47
CA ASP A 76 22.38 40.24 17.73
C ASP A 76 21.38 39.26 18.36
N LEU A 77 21.51 37.95 18.09
CA LEU A 77 20.71 36.89 18.73
C LEU A 77 20.91 36.83 20.26
N TYR A 78 22.07 37.26 20.76
CA TYR A 78 22.40 37.32 22.20
C TYR A 78 22.26 38.74 22.78
N SER A 79 21.81 39.70 21.97
CA SER A 79 21.59 41.07 22.42
C SER A 79 20.47 41.11 23.47
N PRO A 80 20.59 41.95 24.53
CA PRO A 80 19.48 42.23 25.44
C PRO A 80 18.37 43.07 24.79
N ASP A 81 18.63 43.66 23.62
CA ASP A 81 17.64 44.35 22.79
C ASP A 81 16.77 43.33 22.05
N SER A 82 15.51 43.20 22.50
CA SER A 82 14.53 42.26 21.93
C SER A 82 14.28 42.48 20.44
N GLU A 83 14.39 43.70 19.93
CA GLU A 83 14.19 43.96 18.50
C GLU A 83 15.34 43.41 17.68
N LYS A 84 16.59 43.60 18.14
CA LYS A 84 17.77 42.98 17.51
C LYS A 84 17.71 41.46 17.55
N CYS A 85 17.29 40.90 18.69
CA CYS A 85 17.11 39.46 18.85
C CYS A 85 16.05 38.92 17.87
N LEU A 86 14.91 39.61 17.75
CA LEU A 86 13.84 39.24 16.80
C LEU A 86 14.34 39.27 15.35
N VAL A 87 15.00 40.34 14.95
CA VAL A 87 15.55 40.48 13.59
C VAL A 87 16.58 39.38 13.30
N ALA A 88 17.49 39.11 14.24
CA ALA A 88 18.48 38.04 14.09
C ALA A 88 17.80 36.66 13.94
N THR A 89 16.81 36.37 14.78
CA THR A 89 16.06 35.10 14.75
C THR A 89 15.33 34.93 13.42
N LYS A 90 14.71 36.00 12.91
CA LYS A 90 14.07 36.04 11.58
C LYS A 90 15.05 35.70 10.46
N VAL A 91 16.27 36.23 10.49
CA VAL A 91 17.30 35.93 9.47
C VAL A 91 17.63 34.43 9.46
N PHE A 92 17.83 33.81 10.64
CA PHE A 92 18.05 32.36 10.73
C PHE A 92 16.86 31.57 10.16
N ARG A 93 15.63 31.92 10.54
CA ARG A 93 14.41 31.27 10.02
C ARG A 93 14.30 31.38 8.51
N GLN A 94 14.40 32.59 7.97
CA GLN A 94 14.23 32.86 6.54
C GLN A 94 15.30 32.18 5.68
N THR A 95 16.51 32.06 6.20
CA THR A 95 17.60 31.29 5.55
C THR A 95 17.18 29.84 5.30
N LEU A 96 16.33 29.27 6.15
CA LEU A 96 15.91 27.87 6.08
C LEU A 96 14.55 27.63 5.38
N SER A 97 13.78 28.68 5.09
CA SER A 97 12.41 28.53 4.57
C SER A 97 12.30 28.56 3.04
N ARG A 98 13.20 29.26 2.35
CA ARG A 98 12.99 29.67 0.93
C ARG A 98 13.38 28.63 -0.11
N ASP A 99 14.26 27.69 0.25
CA ASP A 99 14.81 26.73 -0.71
C ASP A 99 14.31 25.30 -0.51
N LYS A 100 14.23 24.55 -1.62
CA LYS A 100 13.96 23.10 -1.57
C LYS A 100 15.02 22.36 -0.76
N ASN A 101 16.26 22.81 -0.86
CA ASN A 101 17.44 22.32 -0.15
C ASN A 101 17.99 23.44 0.75
N PRO A 102 17.39 23.69 1.92
CA PRO A 102 17.82 24.77 2.80
C PRO A 102 19.24 24.52 3.33
N PRO A 103 20.06 25.57 3.53
CA PRO A 103 21.44 25.46 4.00
C PRO A 103 21.51 25.20 5.52
N ILE A 104 20.95 24.08 5.96
CA ILE A 104 20.90 23.67 7.38
C ILE A 104 22.30 23.61 7.99
N ALA A 105 23.28 23.05 7.27
CA ALA A 105 24.66 22.97 7.73
C ALA A 105 25.26 24.36 8.05
N ALA A 106 24.99 25.38 7.20
CA ALA A 106 25.50 26.73 7.41
C ALA A 106 24.93 27.39 8.68
N VAL A 107 23.67 27.09 9.02
CA VAL A 107 23.05 27.53 10.27
C VAL A 107 23.62 26.80 11.48
N LEU A 108 23.80 25.47 11.39
CA LEU A 108 24.35 24.65 12.47
C LEU A 108 25.81 25.00 12.79
N GLU A 109 26.61 25.34 11.77
CA GLU A 109 27.99 25.84 11.94
C GLU A 109 28.07 27.10 12.81
N GLN A 110 27.02 27.92 12.87
CA GLN A 110 26.97 29.08 13.76
C GLN A 110 26.81 28.71 15.24
N LYS A 111 26.51 27.44 15.56
CA LYS A 111 26.30 26.92 16.92
C LYS A 111 25.20 27.66 17.68
N VAL A 112 24.10 27.99 16.99
CA VAL A 112 22.98 28.77 17.53
C VAL A 112 21.89 27.92 18.17
N LEU A 113 21.91 26.59 18.03
CA LEU A 113 20.90 25.68 18.61
C LEU A 113 20.65 25.93 20.12
N PRO A 114 21.67 26.02 21.00
CA PRO A 114 21.42 26.26 22.42
C PRO A 114 20.66 27.55 22.68
N ARG A 115 20.96 28.61 21.89
CA ARG A 115 20.28 29.89 22.01
C ARG A 115 18.86 29.84 21.47
N MET A 116 18.62 29.16 20.35
CA MET A 116 17.26 28.96 19.84
C MET A 116 16.37 28.24 20.86
N VAL A 117 16.91 27.24 21.55
CA VAL A 117 16.22 26.55 22.65
C VAL A 117 15.99 27.47 23.83
N GLU A 118 17.00 28.23 24.28
CA GLU A 118 16.88 29.21 25.37
C GLU A 118 15.77 30.25 25.10
N LEU A 119 15.66 30.72 23.84
CA LEU A 119 14.60 31.66 23.45
C LEU A 119 13.19 31.07 23.62
N LEU A 120 13.04 29.74 23.57
CA LEU A 120 11.78 29.07 23.84
C LEU A 120 11.49 28.88 25.33
N GLU A 121 12.48 28.98 26.23
CA GLU A 121 12.33 28.69 27.67
C GLU A 121 11.44 29.72 28.39
N THR A 122 11.39 30.95 27.92
CA THR A 122 10.54 31.99 28.52
C THR A 122 9.07 31.60 28.46
N ASP A 123 8.36 31.60 29.59
CA ASP A 123 6.90 31.44 29.58
C ASP A 123 6.25 32.79 29.26
N SER A 124 5.60 32.91 28.09
CA SER A 124 5.01 34.19 27.67
C SER A 124 3.94 34.70 28.64
N THR A 125 3.30 33.81 29.42
CA THR A 125 2.31 34.18 30.44
C THR A 125 2.92 34.91 31.63
N THR A 126 4.22 34.71 31.87
CA THR A 126 4.97 35.34 32.96
C THR A 126 5.59 36.69 32.56
N VAL A 127 5.62 36.98 31.25
CA VAL A 127 6.16 38.23 30.69
C VAL A 127 5.12 39.37 30.82
N PRO A 128 5.54 40.60 31.14
CA PRO A 128 4.66 41.77 31.17
C PRO A 128 3.92 41.96 29.84
N GLN A 129 2.62 42.30 29.92
CA GLN A 129 1.74 42.43 28.74
C GLN A 129 2.33 43.32 27.64
N GLU A 130 3.02 44.40 28.02
CA GLU A 130 3.64 45.39 27.13
C GLU A 130 4.79 44.81 26.28
N THR A 131 5.44 43.75 26.75
CA THR A 131 6.56 43.09 26.07
C THR A 131 6.22 41.69 25.58
N ARG A 132 5.07 41.12 25.99
CA ARG A 132 4.65 39.78 25.61
C ARG A 132 4.65 39.57 24.09
N GLU A 133 4.16 40.54 23.33
CA GLU A 133 4.07 40.42 21.86
C GLU A 133 5.43 40.19 21.20
N ILE A 134 6.46 40.97 21.57
CA ILE A 134 7.79 40.82 20.98
C ILE A 134 8.44 39.50 21.41
N PHE A 135 8.22 39.06 22.66
CA PHE A 135 8.68 37.76 23.15
C PHE A 135 8.03 36.60 22.40
N GLU A 136 6.70 36.62 22.19
CA GLU A 136 6.00 35.58 21.44
C GLU A 136 6.43 35.56 19.97
N LYS A 137 6.70 36.72 19.36
CA LYS A 137 7.30 36.79 18.02
C LYS A 137 8.69 36.15 17.98
N ILE A 138 9.55 36.41 18.97
CA ILE A 138 10.88 35.76 19.05
C ILE A 138 10.73 34.24 19.22
N GLN A 139 9.83 33.79 20.09
CA GLN A 139 9.55 32.37 20.29
C GLN A 139 9.07 31.70 19.01
N LEU A 140 8.18 32.36 18.27
CA LEU A 140 7.66 31.83 17.01
C LEU A 140 8.78 31.64 15.99
N GLU A 141 9.63 32.65 15.82
CA GLU A 141 10.75 32.61 14.87
C GLU A 141 11.81 31.58 15.29
N ALA A 142 12.09 31.44 16.59
CA ALA A 142 13.02 30.44 17.12
C ALA A 142 12.46 29.02 16.95
N ALA A 143 11.19 28.80 17.27
CA ALA A 143 10.51 27.52 17.11
C ALA A 143 10.48 27.13 15.63
N TRP A 144 10.18 28.06 14.74
CA TRP A 144 10.21 27.83 13.29
C TRP A 144 11.60 27.49 12.77
N THR A 145 12.63 28.19 13.24
CA THR A 145 14.02 27.84 12.90
C THR A 145 14.33 26.39 13.28
N LEU A 146 14.00 25.98 14.51
CA LEU A 146 14.20 24.60 14.99
C LEU A 146 13.36 23.58 14.19
N THR A 147 12.11 23.91 13.86
CA THR A 147 11.24 23.07 13.03
C THR A 147 11.82 22.82 11.64
N ASN A 148 12.41 23.85 11.02
CA ASN A 148 13.05 23.72 9.70
C ASN A 148 14.34 22.89 9.77
N ILE A 149 15.12 22.99 10.85
CA ILE A 149 16.29 22.12 11.07
C ILE A 149 15.84 20.66 11.24
N ALA A 150 14.80 20.41 12.04
CA ALA A 150 14.22 19.07 12.24
C ALA A 150 13.51 18.50 11.00
N ALA A 151 13.30 19.31 9.95
CA ALA A 151 12.80 18.83 8.65
C ALA A 151 13.92 18.29 7.74
N GLY A 152 15.18 18.39 8.17
CA GLY A 152 16.37 17.97 7.43
C GLY A 152 16.63 16.46 7.49
N THR A 153 17.89 16.11 7.72
CA THR A 153 18.31 14.71 7.91
C THR A 153 17.96 14.20 9.31
N SER A 154 18.04 12.88 9.51
CA SER A 154 17.83 12.29 10.85
C SER A 154 18.85 12.78 11.86
N GLU A 155 20.08 13.09 11.42
CA GLU A 155 21.11 13.75 12.23
C GLU A 155 20.67 15.16 12.66
N ASN A 156 20.08 15.95 11.75
CA ASN A 156 19.57 17.28 12.10
C ASN A 156 18.39 17.22 13.10
N THR A 157 17.49 16.25 12.92
CA THR A 157 16.42 16.00 13.89
C THR A 157 16.99 15.62 15.26
N ALA A 158 17.98 14.74 15.30
CA ALA A 158 18.66 14.36 16.54
C ALA A 158 19.33 15.56 17.23
N GLU A 159 20.02 16.43 16.49
CA GLU A 159 20.64 17.64 17.06
C GLU A 159 19.61 18.58 17.73
N VAL A 160 18.42 18.73 17.15
CA VAL A 160 17.33 19.53 17.75
C VAL A 160 16.80 18.88 19.04
N LEU A 161 16.69 17.55 19.06
CA LEU A 161 16.25 16.80 20.24
C LEU A 161 17.31 16.82 21.35
N ASP A 162 18.58 16.60 21.01
CA ASP A 162 19.73 16.63 21.92
C ASP A 162 19.95 18.02 22.53
N ALA A 163 19.58 19.08 21.79
CA ALA A 163 19.59 20.45 22.30
C ALA A 163 18.49 20.73 23.35
N GLY A 164 17.54 19.79 23.58
CA GLY A 164 16.50 19.93 24.62
C GLY A 164 15.21 20.59 24.14
N ALA A 165 14.95 20.65 22.82
CA ALA A 165 13.78 21.35 22.28
C ALA A 165 12.44 20.65 22.59
N LEU A 166 12.43 19.32 22.78
CA LEU A 166 11.22 18.52 22.93
C LEU A 166 10.26 18.99 24.06
N PRO A 167 10.70 19.13 25.33
CA PRO A 167 9.83 19.62 26.40
C PRO A 167 9.35 21.06 26.16
N LEU A 168 10.12 21.88 25.44
CA LEU A 168 9.74 23.25 25.13
C LEU A 168 8.64 23.30 24.06
N PHE A 169 8.75 22.49 23.00
CA PHE A 169 7.65 22.32 22.04
C PHE A 169 6.38 21.80 22.72
N ALA A 170 6.51 20.86 23.66
CA ALA A 170 5.34 20.34 24.39
C ALA A 170 4.63 21.43 25.20
N ARG A 171 5.39 22.36 25.79
CA ARG A 171 4.81 23.52 26.47
C ARG A 171 4.20 24.53 25.49
N LEU A 172 4.86 24.81 24.37
CA LEU A 172 4.34 25.70 23.33
C LEU A 172 3.02 25.19 22.74
N LEU A 173 2.84 23.87 22.65
CA LEU A 173 1.58 23.24 22.23
C LEU A 173 0.38 23.64 23.12
N GLN A 174 0.64 24.00 24.37
CA GLN A 174 -0.37 24.44 25.35
C GLN A 174 -0.50 25.97 25.40
N SER A 175 0.23 26.70 24.56
CA SER A 175 0.21 28.16 24.52
C SER A 175 -1.20 28.70 24.24
N PRO A 176 -1.60 29.83 24.86
CA PRO A 176 -2.80 30.55 24.46
C PRO A 176 -2.65 31.22 23.08
N ASN A 177 -1.42 31.44 22.62
CA ASN A 177 -1.13 31.96 21.29
C ASN A 177 -1.20 30.79 20.28
N GLU A 178 -2.21 30.83 19.40
CA GLU A 178 -2.48 29.77 18.42
C GLU A 178 -1.33 29.60 17.41
N ASP A 179 -0.60 30.66 17.05
CA ASP A 179 0.54 30.57 16.12
C ASP A 179 1.70 29.79 16.74
N LEU A 180 1.97 30.00 18.04
CA LEU A 180 2.97 29.23 18.78
C LEU A 180 2.58 27.76 18.93
N ALA A 181 1.29 27.51 19.21
CA ALA A 181 0.78 26.15 19.30
C ALA A 181 0.87 25.44 17.93
N ASP A 182 0.50 26.11 16.84
CA ASP A 182 0.59 25.56 15.47
C ASP A 182 2.05 25.28 15.07
N GLN A 183 2.98 26.18 15.42
CA GLN A 183 4.40 25.96 15.18
C GLN A 183 4.93 24.73 15.93
N ALA A 184 4.47 24.50 17.17
CA ALA A 184 4.79 23.30 17.93
C ALA A 184 4.19 22.03 17.31
N VAL A 185 2.93 22.07 16.85
CA VAL A 185 2.30 20.97 16.08
C VAL A 185 3.16 20.61 14.87
N TRP A 186 3.62 21.61 14.12
CA TRP A 186 4.43 21.38 12.93
C TRP A 186 5.80 20.78 13.27
N ALA A 187 6.46 21.26 14.33
CA ALA A 187 7.67 20.65 14.86
C ALA A 187 7.47 19.15 15.18
N PHE A 188 6.39 18.81 15.90
CA PHE A 188 6.09 17.42 16.23
C PHE A 188 5.81 16.56 15.02
N GLY A 189 5.12 17.08 14.01
CA GLY A 189 4.88 16.31 12.79
C GLY A 189 6.16 16.07 11.98
N ASN A 190 7.12 17.01 11.95
CA ASN A 190 8.44 16.77 11.35
C ASN A 190 9.23 15.72 12.14
N ILE A 191 9.30 15.86 13.46
CA ILE A 191 9.99 14.90 14.34
C ILE A 191 9.38 13.50 14.21
N ALA A 192 8.05 13.36 14.23
CA ALA A 192 7.36 12.10 14.01
C ALA A 192 7.64 11.51 12.62
N GLY A 193 7.74 12.37 11.61
CA GLY A 193 7.99 12.00 10.22
C GLY A 193 9.44 11.59 9.90
N ASP A 194 10.39 11.82 10.82
CA ASP A 194 11.78 11.38 10.68
C ASP A 194 11.89 9.84 10.70
N GLY A 195 11.21 9.18 11.64
CA GLY A 195 11.13 7.73 11.66
C GLY A 195 10.47 7.13 12.90
N PRO A 196 10.39 5.79 12.98
CA PRO A 196 9.76 5.08 14.10
C PRO A 196 10.36 5.42 15.47
N VAL A 197 11.68 5.65 15.55
CA VAL A 197 12.36 5.96 16.83
C VAL A 197 11.87 7.27 17.43
N THR A 198 11.86 8.34 16.63
CA THR A 198 11.37 9.66 17.07
C THR A 198 9.87 9.66 17.28
N ARG A 199 9.10 8.99 16.41
CA ARG A 199 7.65 8.76 16.60
C ARG A 199 7.34 8.11 17.95
N ASP A 200 8.01 7.02 18.29
CA ASP A 200 7.77 6.27 19.52
C ASP A 200 8.25 7.04 20.77
N MET A 201 9.28 7.88 20.62
CA MET A 201 9.65 8.87 21.65
C MET A 201 8.50 9.84 21.91
N LEU A 202 7.86 10.40 20.87
CA LEU A 202 6.72 11.33 21.04
C LEU A 202 5.53 10.66 21.72
N HIS A 203 5.24 9.39 21.40
CA HIS A 203 4.22 8.61 22.11
C HIS A 203 4.58 8.42 23.59
N SER A 204 5.84 8.08 23.89
CA SER A 204 6.33 7.91 25.26
C SER A 204 6.25 9.21 26.07
N SER A 205 6.45 10.34 25.41
CA SER A 205 6.32 11.70 25.96
C SER A 205 4.88 12.23 25.99
N LYS A 206 3.86 11.40 25.71
CA LYS A 206 2.43 11.77 25.75
C LYS A 206 2.05 12.91 24.79
N ILE A 207 2.80 13.08 23.70
CA ILE A 207 2.51 14.10 22.69
C ILE A 207 1.24 13.76 21.92
N SER A 208 0.95 12.47 21.67
CA SER A 208 -0.33 12.06 21.07
C SER A 208 -1.53 12.55 21.90
N ASP A 209 -1.46 12.43 23.22
CA ASP A 209 -2.53 12.86 24.12
C ASP A 209 -2.74 14.39 24.06
N GLN A 210 -1.63 15.15 24.02
CA GLN A 210 -1.69 16.61 23.92
C GLN A 210 -2.24 17.10 22.57
N LEU A 211 -1.86 16.45 21.46
CA LEU A 211 -2.40 16.78 20.14
C LEU A 211 -3.89 16.46 20.03
N ILE A 212 -4.35 15.36 20.64
CA ILE A 212 -5.78 15.03 20.71
C ILE A 212 -6.54 16.08 21.54
N ALA A 213 -6.00 16.49 22.69
CA ALA A 213 -6.61 17.53 23.51
C ALA A 213 -6.68 18.88 22.76
N LEU A 214 -5.63 19.24 22.01
CA LEU A 214 -5.63 20.43 21.17
C LEU A 214 -6.67 20.33 20.05
N LEU A 215 -6.75 19.18 19.36
CA LEU A 215 -7.78 18.91 18.35
C LEU A 215 -9.19 19.13 18.92
N GLN A 216 -9.48 18.56 20.09
CA GLN A 216 -10.77 18.71 20.76
C GLN A 216 -11.06 20.18 21.09
N LYS A 217 -10.07 20.91 21.60
CA LYS A 217 -10.19 22.35 21.89
C LYS A 217 -10.54 23.14 20.63
N VAL A 218 -9.86 22.88 19.51
CA VAL A 218 -10.08 23.53 18.21
C VAL A 218 -11.48 23.22 17.69
N LEU A 219 -11.88 21.96 17.67
CA LEU A 219 -13.20 21.54 17.18
C LEU A 219 -14.37 22.04 18.04
N ALA A 220 -14.13 22.33 19.32
CA ALA A 220 -15.14 22.92 20.21
C ALA A 220 -15.39 24.42 19.94
N GLN A 221 -14.52 25.09 19.19
CA GLN A 221 -14.71 26.49 18.84
C GLN A 221 -15.84 26.66 17.82
N LYS A 222 -16.67 27.69 17.96
CA LYS A 222 -17.73 28.02 16.98
C LYS A 222 -17.19 28.32 15.58
N ARG A 223 -15.98 28.86 15.52
CA ARG A 223 -15.22 29.15 14.31
C ARG A 223 -13.76 28.90 14.64
N TYR A 224 -13.16 27.91 14.01
CA TYR A 224 -11.74 27.61 14.14
C TYR A 224 -11.00 27.88 12.84
N ASN A 225 -9.69 28.08 12.93
CA ASN A 225 -8.82 28.20 11.77
C ASN A 225 -8.61 26.81 11.13
N ILE A 226 -9.03 26.65 9.87
CA ILE A 226 -8.87 25.39 9.14
C ILE A 226 -7.40 24.99 8.93
N GLY A 227 -6.50 25.96 8.82
CA GLY A 227 -5.05 25.72 8.72
C GLY A 227 -4.51 25.01 9.95
N HIS A 228 -4.95 25.44 11.14
CA HIS A 228 -4.56 24.82 12.40
C HIS A 228 -5.07 23.38 12.51
N LEU A 229 -6.33 23.13 12.12
CA LEU A 229 -6.88 21.77 12.07
C LEU A 229 -6.07 20.88 11.12
N ARG A 230 -5.75 21.37 9.92
CA ARG A 230 -4.92 20.63 8.94
C ARG A 230 -3.55 20.28 9.53
N SER A 231 -2.90 21.19 10.24
CA SER A 231 -1.59 20.95 10.88
C SER A 231 -1.68 19.85 11.94
N ILE A 232 -2.71 19.89 12.79
CA ILE A 232 -2.91 18.90 13.86
C ILE A 232 -3.13 17.50 13.26
N VAL A 233 -4.04 17.38 12.29
CA VAL A 233 -4.36 16.09 11.67
C VAL A 233 -3.16 15.50 10.93
N TRP A 234 -2.38 16.34 10.26
CA TRP A 234 -1.13 15.93 9.65
C TRP A 234 -0.12 15.39 10.67
N ALA A 235 0.11 16.09 11.78
CA ALA A 235 1.01 15.62 12.82
C ALA A 235 0.54 14.29 13.43
N LEU A 236 -0.76 14.15 13.69
CA LEU A 236 -1.37 12.89 14.14
C LEU A 236 -1.16 11.76 13.11
N SER A 237 -1.27 12.04 11.81
CA SER A 237 -1.03 11.04 10.75
C SER A 237 0.41 10.52 10.76
N ASN A 238 1.40 11.39 11.04
CA ASN A 238 2.79 10.98 11.15
C ASN A 238 3.05 10.17 12.42
N LEU A 239 2.28 10.40 13.49
CA LEU A 239 2.35 9.57 14.70
C LEU A 239 1.89 8.12 14.49
N VAL A 240 1.14 7.81 13.42
CA VAL A 240 0.79 6.41 13.10
C VAL A 240 1.56 5.84 11.92
N ARG A 241 2.52 6.61 11.37
CA ARG A 241 3.27 6.24 10.16
C ARG A 241 4.50 5.40 10.49
N GLY A 242 4.91 4.57 9.53
CA GLY A 242 6.21 3.88 9.54
C GLY A 242 6.15 2.46 10.11
N LYS A 243 7.21 1.70 9.87
CA LYS A 243 7.38 0.31 10.34
C LYS A 243 8.66 0.20 11.19
N PRO A 244 8.63 -0.50 12.35
CA PRO A 244 7.49 -1.21 12.95
C PRO A 244 6.32 -0.27 13.29
N ALA A 245 5.10 -0.81 13.29
CA ALA A 245 3.89 -0.02 13.59
C ALA A 245 3.94 0.51 15.04
N PRO A 246 3.22 1.59 15.35
CA PRO A 246 3.06 2.04 16.73
C PRO A 246 2.46 0.95 17.62
N ASN A 247 2.66 1.08 18.92
CA ASN A 247 2.04 0.17 19.89
C ASN A 247 0.52 0.17 19.78
N VAL A 248 -0.10 -0.99 19.98
CA VAL A 248 -1.54 -1.22 19.88
C VAL A 248 -2.36 -0.23 20.73
N SER A 249 -1.85 0.17 21.91
CA SER A 249 -2.52 1.18 22.75
C SER A 249 -2.63 2.55 22.09
N GLU A 250 -1.65 2.96 21.30
CA GLU A 250 -1.70 4.22 20.55
C GLU A 250 -2.63 4.10 19.34
N ILE A 251 -2.72 2.92 18.72
CA ILE A 251 -3.69 2.65 17.66
C ILE A 251 -5.13 2.78 18.18
N HIS A 252 -5.45 2.13 19.31
CA HIS A 252 -6.77 2.23 19.94
C HIS A 252 -7.16 3.66 20.32
N LYS A 253 -6.17 4.52 20.56
CA LYS A 253 -6.38 5.92 20.88
C LYS A 253 -6.62 6.78 19.63
N LEU A 254 -5.87 6.53 18.55
CA LEU A 254 -5.85 7.39 17.36
C LEU A 254 -6.83 6.95 16.27
N ALA A 255 -7.13 5.66 16.14
CA ALA A 255 -8.14 5.15 15.21
C ALA A 255 -9.53 5.82 15.35
N PRO A 256 -10.13 5.94 16.57
CA PRO A 256 -11.42 6.64 16.73
C PRO A 256 -11.35 8.11 16.32
N VAL A 257 -10.21 8.76 16.55
CA VAL A 257 -10.01 10.17 16.16
C VAL A 257 -10.06 10.30 14.64
N PHE A 258 -9.34 9.45 13.91
CA PHE A 258 -9.39 9.48 12.45
C PHE A 258 -10.76 9.07 11.90
N ALA A 259 -11.42 8.07 12.49
CA ALA A 259 -12.77 7.67 12.07
C ALA A 259 -13.76 8.83 12.21
N PHE A 260 -13.69 9.58 13.32
CA PHE A 260 -14.48 10.80 13.50
C PHE A 260 -14.14 11.88 12.46
N LEU A 261 -12.85 12.07 12.15
CA LEU A 261 -12.40 13.11 11.22
C LEU A 261 -12.81 12.86 9.76
N LEU A 262 -13.20 11.62 9.38
CA LEU A 262 -13.70 11.31 8.04
C LEU A 262 -15.01 12.03 7.67
N GLU A 263 -15.71 12.60 8.65
CA GLU A 263 -16.90 13.42 8.40
C GLU A 263 -16.57 14.90 8.10
N ASN A 264 -15.29 15.29 8.05
CA ASN A 264 -14.91 16.63 7.64
C ASN A 264 -15.09 16.84 6.14
N GLU A 265 -15.40 18.08 5.75
CA GLU A 265 -15.54 18.46 4.33
C GLU A 265 -14.21 18.93 3.72
N ASP A 266 -13.22 19.28 4.54
CA ASP A 266 -11.95 19.80 4.08
C ASP A 266 -11.08 18.71 3.44
N THR A 267 -10.68 18.94 2.19
CA THR A 267 -9.95 17.95 1.39
C THR A 267 -8.57 17.61 1.96
N GLU A 268 -7.87 18.57 2.58
CA GLU A 268 -6.56 18.31 3.18
C GLU A 268 -6.69 17.52 4.49
N VAL A 269 -7.66 17.88 5.34
CA VAL A 269 -8.01 17.12 6.54
C VAL A 269 -8.38 15.68 6.18
N LEU A 270 -9.27 15.49 5.19
CA LEU A 270 -9.65 14.16 4.73
C LEU A 270 -8.47 13.37 4.15
N SER A 271 -7.60 14.02 3.38
CA SER A 271 -6.41 13.38 2.82
C SER A 271 -5.50 12.84 3.93
N ASP A 272 -5.12 13.68 4.90
CA ASP A 272 -4.23 13.27 6.00
C ASP A 272 -4.93 12.28 6.95
N THR A 273 -6.25 12.38 7.13
CA THR A 273 -7.06 11.40 7.87
C THR A 273 -7.05 10.03 7.20
N CYS A 274 -7.29 9.97 5.88
CA CYS A 274 -7.23 8.74 5.11
C CYS A 274 -5.82 8.14 5.12
N TRP A 275 -4.77 8.97 5.07
CA TRP A 275 -3.39 8.48 5.22
C TRP A 275 -3.16 7.86 6.60
N GLY A 276 -3.60 8.53 7.68
CA GLY A 276 -3.54 8.00 9.03
C GLY A 276 -4.20 6.62 9.14
N LEU A 277 -5.42 6.48 8.64
CA LEU A 277 -6.13 5.19 8.60
C LEU A 277 -5.42 4.16 7.72
N SER A 278 -4.87 4.55 6.57
CA SER A 278 -4.12 3.63 5.72
C SER A 278 -2.87 3.08 6.40
N TYR A 279 -2.22 3.85 7.28
CA TYR A 279 -1.08 3.38 8.06
C TYR A 279 -1.51 2.46 9.20
N ILE A 280 -2.64 2.74 9.84
CA ILE A 280 -3.24 1.89 10.87
C ILE A 280 -3.65 0.54 10.29
N THR A 281 -4.36 0.52 9.15
CA THR A 281 -4.87 -0.72 8.54
C THR A 281 -3.79 -1.51 7.80
N ASP A 282 -2.62 -0.93 7.53
CA ASP A 282 -1.41 -1.66 7.10
C ASP A 282 -0.81 -2.49 8.26
N GLY A 283 -1.48 -2.59 9.42
CA GLY A 283 -1.06 -3.25 10.64
C GLY A 283 -1.62 -4.67 10.85
N LEU A 284 -1.65 -5.11 12.11
CA LEU A 284 -2.22 -6.40 12.50
C LEU A 284 -3.75 -6.41 12.37
N SER A 285 -4.37 -7.60 12.39
CA SER A 285 -5.83 -7.76 12.40
C SER A 285 -6.53 -6.89 13.45
N GLU A 286 -5.97 -6.79 14.65
CA GLU A 286 -6.51 -5.97 15.74
C GLU A 286 -6.59 -4.47 15.39
N ALA A 287 -5.65 -3.95 14.58
CA ALA A 287 -5.70 -2.56 14.13
C ALA A 287 -6.83 -2.34 13.11
N ILE A 288 -7.12 -3.34 12.27
CA ILE A 288 -8.26 -3.33 11.35
C ILE A 288 -9.57 -3.36 12.15
N ASP A 289 -9.68 -4.27 13.13
CA ASP A 289 -10.86 -4.39 13.99
C ASP A 289 -11.18 -3.07 14.70
N CYS A 290 -10.15 -2.38 15.19
CA CYS A 290 -10.34 -1.07 15.82
C CYS A 290 -10.96 -0.02 14.85
N VAL A 291 -10.59 -0.02 13.57
CA VAL A 291 -11.21 0.88 12.57
C VAL A 291 -12.66 0.48 12.28
N ILE A 292 -12.96 -0.81 12.25
CA ILE A 292 -14.32 -1.34 12.04
C ILE A 292 -15.23 -0.95 13.21
N GLU A 293 -14.79 -1.21 14.44
CA GLU A 293 -15.54 -0.93 15.68
C GLU A 293 -15.88 0.56 15.85
N ASN A 294 -15.04 1.44 15.29
CA ASN A 294 -15.25 2.88 15.29
C ASN A 294 -15.99 3.41 14.04
N ASN A 295 -16.65 2.53 13.28
CA ASN A 295 -17.45 2.87 12.10
C ASN A 295 -16.65 3.62 11.00
N GLY A 296 -15.36 3.30 10.84
CA GLY A 296 -14.48 3.96 9.87
C GLY A 296 -14.72 3.54 8.41
N ILE A 297 -15.32 2.37 8.16
CA ILE A 297 -15.48 1.84 6.79
C ILE A 297 -16.45 2.66 5.94
N PRO A 298 -17.71 2.92 6.35
CA PRO A 298 -18.65 3.60 5.45
C PRO A 298 -18.18 5.00 5.01
N PRO A 299 -17.59 5.85 5.88
CA PRO A 299 -17.01 7.12 5.44
C PRO A 299 -15.79 6.95 4.53
N LEU A 300 -14.94 5.93 4.75
CA LEU A 300 -13.84 5.61 3.83
C LEU A 300 -14.35 5.19 2.45
N VAL A 301 -15.44 4.42 2.37
CA VAL A 301 -16.07 4.06 1.09
C VAL A 301 -16.58 5.32 0.39
N ARG A 302 -17.22 6.26 1.10
CA ARG A 302 -17.61 7.57 0.51
C ARG A 302 -16.41 8.35 -0.02
N CYS A 303 -15.25 8.26 0.64
CA CYS A 303 -14.02 8.91 0.18
C CYS A 303 -13.49 8.34 -1.16
N LEU A 304 -13.88 7.11 -1.55
CA LEU A 304 -13.55 6.54 -2.86
C LEU A 304 -14.23 7.28 -4.02
N ALA A 305 -15.41 7.85 -3.78
CA ALA A 305 -16.14 8.67 -4.74
C ALA A 305 -15.61 10.12 -4.84
N SER A 306 -14.60 10.49 -4.04
CA SER A 306 -14.07 11.85 -4.03
C SER A 306 -13.45 12.24 -5.38
N PRO A 307 -13.74 13.43 -5.92
CA PRO A 307 -13.07 13.92 -7.13
C PRO A 307 -11.58 14.24 -6.88
N ALA A 308 -11.19 14.41 -5.61
CA ALA A 308 -9.82 14.69 -5.23
C ALA A 308 -9.03 13.38 -5.10
N VAL A 309 -8.16 13.11 -6.07
CA VAL A 309 -7.25 11.95 -6.05
C VAL A 309 -6.38 11.90 -4.78
N ALA A 310 -6.13 13.07 -4.15
CA ALA A 310 -5.43 13.18 -2.88
C ALA A 310 -6.17 12.51 -1.71
N VAL A 311 -7.51 12.47 -1.74
CA VAL A 311 -8.37 11.77 -0.77
C VAL A 311 -8.65 10.35 -1.24
N GLN A 312 -9.00 10.18 -2.52
CA GLN A 312 -9.36 8.87 -3.09
C GLN A 312 -8.22 7.85 -2.98
N SER A 313 -6.96 8.24 -3.22
CA SER A 313 -5.82 7.31 -3.19
C SER A 313 -5.57 6.70 -1.79
N PRO A 314 -5.43 7.49 -0.70
CA PRO A 314 -5.27 6.91 0.62
C PRO A 314 -6.53 6.19 1.13
N ALA A 315 -7.73 6.62 0.75
CA ALA A 315 -8.96 5.90 1.08
C ALA A 315 -8.99 4.51 0.43
N LEU A 316 -8.66 4.42 -0.86
CA LEU A 316 -8.52 3.17 -1.60
C LEU A 316 -7.47 2.26 -0.95
N ARG A 317 -6.35 2.84 -0.50
CA ARG A 317 -5.35 2.10 0.24
C ARG A 317 -5.89 1.54 1.55
N ALA A 318 -6.55 2.37 2.35
CA ALA A 318 -7.06 1.98 3.65
C ALA A 318 -8.09 0.84 3.53
N ILE A 319 -9.03 0.94 2.59
CA ILE A 319 -10.02 -0.10 2.31
C ILE A 319 -9.35 -1.38 1.77
N GLY A 320 -8.43 -1.25 0.82
CA GLY A 320 -7.72 -2.40 0.26
C GLY A 320 -6.90 -3.15 1.31
N ASN A 321 -6.30 -2.42 2.28
CA ASN A 321 -5.64 -3.01 3.44
C ASN A 321 -6.63 -3.78 4.34
N ILE A 322 -7.83 -3.22 4.62
CA ILE A 322 -8.86 -3.93 5.41
C ILE A 322 -9.26 -5.24 4.71
N ALA A 323 -9.37 -5.24 3.38
CA ALA A 323 -9.66 -6.45 2.60
C ALA A 323 -8.53 -7.50 2.61
N THR A 324 -7.32 -7.16 3.08
CA THR A 324 -6.26 -8.17 3.34
C THR A 324 -6.46 -8.94 4.65
N GLY A 325 -7.41 -8.50 5.46
CA GLY A 325 -7.74 -9.05 6.77
C GLY A 325 -8.43 -10.41 6.71
N SER A 326 -9.23 -10.73 7.73
CA SER A 326 -10.08 -11.92 7.74
C SER A 326 -11.24 -11.80 6.76
N ASP A 327 -11.93 -12.92 6.50
CA ASP A 327 -13.12 -12.89 5.66
C ASP A 327 -14.24 -12.06 6.30
N GLN A 328 -14.32 -11.98 7.64
CA GLN A 328 -15.26 -11.11 8.34
C GLN A 328 -14.94 -9.62 8.12
N GLN A 329 -13.65 -9.25 8.16
CA GLN A 329 -13.21 -7.87 7.89
C GLN A 329 -13.45 -7.47 6.43
N THR A 330 -13.21 -8.41 5.50
CA THR A 330 -13.54 -8.24 4.08
C THR A 330 -15.05 -8.09 3.89
N GLN A 331 -15.85 -8.87 4.62
CA GLN A 331 -17.31 -8.78 4.58
C GLN A 331 -17.83 -7.41 5.03
N ALA A 332 -17.25 -6.83 6.08
CA ALA A 332 -17.62 -5.49 6.55
C ALA A 332 -17.41 -4.40 5.47
N VAL A 333 -16.38 -4.55 4.64
CA VAL A 333 -16.13 -3.65 3.51
C VAL A 333 -17.17 -3.83 2.39
N ILE A 334 -17.56 -5.07 2.11
CA ILE A 334 -18.62 -5.38 1.13
C ILE A 334 -19.96 -4.81 1.59
N GLU A 335 -20.32 -5.01 2.87
CA GLU A 335 -21.56 -4.51 3.47
C GLU A 335 -21.63 -2.98 3.51
N ALA A 336 -20.48 -2.31 3.61
CA ALA A 336 -20.39 -0.86 3.50
C ALA A 336 -20.54 -0.33 2.05
N GLY A 337 -20.69 -1.21 1.06
CA GLY A 337 -20.99 -0.83 -0.33
C GLY A 337 -19.78 -0.56 -1.21
N VAL A 338 -18.57 -1.05 -0.86
CA VAL A 338 -17.36 -0.83 -1.67
C VAL A 338 -17.53 -1.23 -3.15
N LEU A 339 -18.35 -2.24 -3.41
CA LEU A 339 -18.48 -2.83 -4.74
C LEU A 339 -19.12 -1.86 -5.75
N TYR A 340 -19.93 -0.90 -5.29
CA TYR A 340 -20.49 0.15 -6.14
C TYR A 340 -19.42 1.13 -6.65
N GLU A 341 -18.32 1.29 -5.90
CA GLU A 341 -17.23 2.20 -6.23
C GLU A 341 -16.17 1.56 -7.14
N LEU A 342 -16.14 0.23 -7.25
CA LEU A 342 -15.11 -0.49 -8.02
C LEU A 342 -15.15 -0.19 -9.52
N GLY A 343 -16.34 -0.13 -10.13
CA GLY A 343 -16.48 0.16 -11.57
C GLY A 343 -15.81 1.49 -11.97
N PRO A 344 -16.19 2.62 -11.35
CA PRO A 344 -15.53 3.91 -11.59
C PRO A 344 -14.02 3.90 -11.33
N LEU A 345 -13.56 3.18 -10.30
CA LEU A 345 -12.12 3.09 -9.97
C LEU A 345 -11.31 2.31 -11.00
N LEU A 346 -11.87 1.24 -11.58
CA LEU A 346 -11.23 0.45 -12.64
C LEU A 346 -11.14 1.22 -13.97
N LEU A 347 -12.12 2.09 -14.24
CA LEU A 347 -12.14 2.95 -15.44
C LEU A 347 -11.41 4.30 -15.24
N HIS A 348 -10.67 4.45 -14.15
CA HIS A 348 -10.06 5.73 -13.79
C HIS A 348 -8.90 6.11 -14.74
N SER A 349 -8.79 7.39 -15.10
CA SER A 349 -7.75 7.89 -16.02
C SER A 349 -6.32 7.69 -15.50
N LYS A 350 -6.14 7.76 -14.19
CA LYS A 350 -4.87 7.53 -13.50
C LYS A 350 -4.60 6.05 -13.26
N GLN A 351 -3.63 5.49 -13.98
CA GLN A 351 -3.21 4.08 -13.93
C GLN A 351 -2.84 3.59 -12.51
N SER A 352 -2.34 4.47 -11.63
CA SER A 352 -2.04 4.09 -10.25
C SER A 352 -3.30 3.76 -9.42
N VAL A 353 -4.43 4.39 -9.74
CA VAL A 353 -5.73 4.14 -9.08
C VAL A 353 -6.28 2.80 -9.57
N VAL A 354 -6.30 2.59 -10.89
CA VAL A 354 -6.71 1.32 -11.52
C VAL A 354 -5.92 0.14 -10.94
N ARG A 355 -4.60 0.28 -10.80
CA ARG A 355 -3.75 -0.74 -10.19
C ARG A 355 -4.18 -1.07 -8.75
N GLU A 356 -4.45 -0.06 -7.92
CA GLU A 356 -4.86 -0.27 -6.53
C GLU A 356 -6.30 -0.83 -6.43
N ALA A 357 -7.17 -0.50 -7.38
CA ALA A 357 -8.50 -1.10 -7.48
C ALA A 357 -8.43 -2.59 -7.84
N CYS A 358 -7.62 -2.97 -8.84
CA CYS A 358 -7.38 -4.39 -9.16
C CYS A 358 -6.77 -5.14 -7.96
N TRP A 359 -5.84 -4.51 -7.24
CA TRP A 359 -5.27 -5.09 -6.03
C TRP A 359 -6.33 -5.34 -4.96
N MET A 360 -7.21 -4.37 -4.70
CA MET A 360 -8.34 -4.51 -3.77
C MET A 360 -9.31 -5.62 -4.20
N VAL A 361 -9.68 -5.69 -5.48
CA VAL A 361 -10.50 -6.78 -6.02
C VAL A 361 -9.82 -8.13 -5.76
N SER A 362 -8.50 -8.21 -5.96
CA SER A 362 -7.76 -9.44 -5.72
C SER A 362 -7.82 -9.93 -4.27
N ASN A 363 -7.83 -9.01 -3.30
CA ASN A 363 -7.97 -9.33 -1.89
C ASN A 363 -9.39 -9.83 -1.55
N ILE A 364 -10.43 -9.20 -2.14
CA ILE A 364 -11.82 -9.62 -1.97
C ILE A 364 -12.07 -11.01 -2.57
N THR A 365 -11.60 -11.25 -3.80
CA THR A 365 -11.72 -12.55 -4.49
C THR A 365 -10.91 -13.67 -3.86
N ALA A 366 -9.98 -13.37 -2.94
CA ALA A 366 -9.27 -14.37 -2.14
C ALA A 366 -10.12 -14.87 -0.95
N GLY A 367 -11.31 -14.31 -0.73
CA GLY A 367 -12.21 -14.67 0.36
C GLY A 367 -13.16 -15.82 0.02
N THR A 368 -14.33 -15.80 0.64
CA THR A 368 -15.31 -16.88 0.52
C THR A 368 -16.00 -16.90 -0.85
N PRO A 369 -16.61 -18.02 -1.26
CA PRO A 369 -17.41 -18.08 -2.49
C PRO A 369 -18.53 -17.03 -2.55
N ALA A 370 -19.13 -16.68 -1.42
CA ALA A 370 -20.13 -15.62 -1.35
C ALA A 370 -19.54 -14.24 -1.69
N GLN A 371 -18.31 -13.96 -1.24
CA GLN A 371 -17.59 -12.72 -1.52
C GLN A 371 -17.15 -12.64 -2.98
N ILE A 372 -16.70 -13.76 -3.56
CA ILE A 372 -16.41 -13.87 -4.99
C ILE A 372 -17.67 -13.57 -5.81
N LYS A 373 -18.80 -14.21 -5.48
CA LYS A 373 -20.09 -13.96 -6.14
C LYS A 373 -20.55 -12.51 -6.00
N ALA A 374 -20.28 -11.86 -4.87
CA ALA A 374 -20.57 -10.44 -4.70
C ALA A 374 -19.81 -9.56 -5.72
N VAL A 375 -18.53 -9.85 -5.97
CA VAL A 375 -17.72 -9.18 -7.01
C VAL A 375 -18.30 -9.44 -8.41
N PHE A 376 -18.80 -10.65 -8.67
CA PHE A 376 -19.38 -10.98 -9.98
C PHE A 376 -20.68 -10.19 -10.21
N ASN A 377 -21.53 -10.16 -9.18
CA ASN A 377 -22.79 -9.41 -9.20
C ASN A 377 -22.59 -7.89 -9.32
N SER A 378 -21.40 -7.36 -9.01
CA SER A 378 -21.08 -5.94 -9.22
C SER A 378 -20.67 -5.62 -10.66
N GLY A 379 -20.56 -6.62 -11.55
CA GLY A 379 -20.33 -6.43 -12.98
C GLY A 379 -18.91 -6.01 -13.37
N VAL A 380 -17.92 -6.16 -12.47
CA VAL A 380 -16.54 -5.68 -12.71
C VAL A 380 -15.63 -6.70 -13.38
N VAL A 381 -16.06 -7.97 -13.49
CA VAL A 381 -15.24 -9.06 -14.07
C VAL A 381 -14.82 -8.79 -15.53
N PRO A 382 -15.70 -8.32 -16.44
CA PRO A 382 -15.29 -7.93 -17.79
C PRO A 382 -14.15 -6.90 -17.81
N SER A 383 -14.20 -5.89 -16.94
CA SER A 383 -13.14 -4.88 -16.83
C SER A 383 -11.83 -5.48 -16.32
N ILE A 384 -11.88 -6.43 -15.37
CA ILE A 384 -10.68 -7.14 -14.91
C ILE A 384 -10.04 -7.94 -16.05
N VAL A 385 -10.84 -8.65 -16.85
CA VAL A 385 -10.38 -9.38 -18.03
C VAL A 385 -9.78 -8.42 -19.07
N GLU A 386 -10.45 -7.32 -19.39
CA GLU A 386 -9.94 -6.29 -20.30
C GLU A 386 -8.58 -5.73 -19.84
N HIS A 387 -8.42 -5.47 -18.54
CA HIS A 387 -7.15 -5.02 -17.98
C HIS A 387 -6.02 -6.05 -18.12
N ILE A 388 -6.33 -7.35 -18.03
CA ILE A 388 -5.33 -8.40 -18.27
C ILE A 388 -4.86 -8.37 -19.73
N LEU A 389 -5.79 -8.19 -20.67
CA LEU A 389 -5.49 -8.21 -22.10
C LEU A 389 -4.71 -6.97 -22.54
N THR A 390 -5.16 -5.78 -22.11
CA THR A 390 -4.79 -4.50 -22.73
C THR A 390 -3.87 -3.61 -21.90
N SER A 391 -3.87 -3.72 -20.56
CA SER A 391 -3.20 -2.75 -19.69
C SER A 391 -1.72 -3.02 -19.50
N GLU A 392 -1.00 -2.03 -18.95
CA GLU A 392 0.41 -2.17 -18.60
C GLU A 392 0.64 -3.31 -17.59
N PHE A 393 1.86 -3.85 -17.61
CA PHE A 393 2.21 -5.04 -16.81
C PHE A 393 1.88 -4.90 -15.32
N LYS A 394 2.02 -3.71 -14.74
CA LYS A 394 1.72 -3.45 -13.32
C LYS A 394 0.25 -3.66 -12.97
N ILE A 395 -0.68 -3.29 -13.86
CA ILE A 395 -2.13 -3.47 -13.67
C ILE A 395 -2.51 -4.91 -14.01
N ARG A 396 -2.01 -5.42 -15.15
CA ARG A 396 -2.21 -6.80 -15.62
C ARG A 396 -1.90 -7.83 -14.52
N LYS A 397 -0.80 -7.62 -13.80
CA LYS A 397 -0.40 -8.45 -12.66
C LYS A 397 -1.48 -8.50 -11.58
N GLU A 398 -2.00 -7.35 -11.16
CA GLU A 398 -3.03 -7.27 -10.12
C GLU A 398 -4.36 -7.88 -10.57
N ALA A 399 -4.75 -7.63 -11.81
CA ALA A 399 -5.96 -8.19 -12.40
C ALA A 399 -5.88 -9.73 -12.54
N CYS A 400 -4.72 -10.27 -12.95
CA CYS A 400 -4.49 -11.71 -13.02
C CYS A 400 -4.59 -12.40 -11.64
N TRP A 401 -4.08 -11.75 -10.58
CA TRP A 401 -4.29 -12.24 -9.21
C TRP A 401 -5.76 -12.29 -8.83
N ALA A 402 -6.55 -11.26 -9.16
CA ALA A 402 -7.98 -11.26 -8.88
C ALA A 402 -8.72 -12.41 -9.57
N LEU A 403 -8.43 -12.61 -10.86
CA LEU A 403 -9.05 -13.69 -11.62
C LEU A 403 -8.63 -15.07 -11.11
N SER A 404 -7.34 -15.27 -10.84
CA SER A 404 -6.81 -16.54 -10.34
C SER A 404 -7.39 -16.90 -8.97
N ASN A 405 -7.47 -15.94 -8.04
CA ASN A 405 -8.07 -16.16 -6.72
C ASN A 405 -9.53 -16.62 -6.82
N ALA A 406 -10.31 -16.02 -7.74
CA ALA A 406 -11.70 -16.38 -7.96
C ALA A 406 -11.91 -17.82 -8.48
N THR A 407 -10.87 -18.48 -9.02
CA THR A 407 -10.93 -19.90 -9.46
C THR A 407 -10.76 -20.91 -8.32
N SER A 408 -10.37 -20.46 -7.12
CA SER A 408 -10.06 -21.34 -5.99
C SER A 408 -11.20 -22.31 -5.57
N PRO A 409 -12.49 -21.92 -5.56
CA PRO A 409 -13.58 -22.79 -5.10
C PRO A 409 -14.08 -23.79 -6.16
N ARG A 410 -13.28 -24.11 -7.19
CA ARG A 410 -13.66 -24.93 -8.36
C ARG A 410 -14.44 -26.22 -8.05
N ASN A 411 -14.09 -26.92 -6.97
CA ASN A 411 -14.72 -28.21 -6.61
C ASN A 411 -16.09 -28.04 -5.94
N GLU A 412 -16.30 -26.95 -5.21
CA GLU A 412 -17.51 -26.71 -4.41
C GLU A 412 -18.51 -25.81 -5.14
N HIS A 413 -18.01 -24.97 -6.06
CA HIS A 413 -18.77 -23.96 -6.78
C HIS A 413 -18.39 -23.89 -8.27
N PRO A 414 -18.67 -24.94 -9.06
CA PRO A 414 -18.34 -24.96 -10.50
C PRO A 414 -19.02 -23.83 -11.29
N GLU A 415 -20.15 -23.31 -10.82
CA GLU A 415 -20.84 -22.15 -11.43
C GLU A 415 -19.99 -20.87 -11.41
N ILE A 416 -19.04 -20.75 -10.47
CA ILE A 416 -18.08 -19.64 -10.45
C ILE A 416 -17.09 -19.78 -11.62
N ILE A 417 -16.64 -21.01 -11.91
CA ILE A 417 -15.72 -21.28 -13.02
C ILE A 417 -16.42 -21.04 -14.35
N GLU A 418 -17.63 -21.55 -14.52
CA GLU A 418 -18.46 -21.33 -15.73
C GLU A 418 -18.61 -19.83 -16.02
N PHE A 419 -19.01 -19.03 -15.02
CA PHE A 419 -19.11 -17.58 -15.17
C PHE A 419 -17.78 -16.93 -15.59
N LEU A 420 -16.66 -17.34 -15.00
CA LEU A 420 -15.34 -16.80 -15.37
C LEU A 420 -14.97 -17.13 -16.81
N VAL A 421 -15.22 -18.38 -17.24
CA VAL A 421 -14.95 -18.83 -18.61
C VAL A 421 -15.81 -18.05 -19.61
N GLU A 422 -17.11 -17.90 -19.34
CA GLU A 422 -18.04 -17.10 -20.16
C GLU A 422 -17.60 -15.64 -20.31
N ASN A 423 -16.88 -15.11 -19.30
CA ASN A 423 -16.34 -13.74 -19.31
C ASN A 423 -14.91 -13.65 -19.86
N GLY A 424 -14.38 -14.70 -20.49
CA GLY A 424 -13.07 -14.66 -21.19
C GLY A 424 -11.86 -14.93 -20.30
N ALA A 425 -12.02 -15.60 -19.16
CA ALA A 425 -10.91 -15.89 -18.26
C ALA A 425 -9.79 -16.73 -18.90
N ILE A 426 -10.13 -17.66 -19.79
CA ILE A 426 -9.15 -18.53 -20.47
C ILE A 426 -8.21 -17.70 -21.36
N GLU A 427 -8.77 -16.85 -22.22
CA GLU A 427 -7.98 -15.93 -23.07
C GLU A 427 -7.10 -15.03 -22.22
N ALA A 428 -7.65 -14.50 -21.13
CA ALA A 428 -6.91 -13.64 -20.20
C ALA A 428 -5.70 -14.37 -19.59
N PHE A 429 -5.85 -15.61 -19.11
CA PHE A 429 -4.74 -16.37 -18.56
C PHE A 429 -3.70 -16.74 -19.62
N CYS A 430 -4.14 -17.18 -20.81
CA CYS A 430 -3.23 -17.46 -21.93
C CYS A 430 -2.39 -16.22 -22.24
N LYS A 431 -3.00 -15.03 -22.30
CA LYS A 431 -2.28 -13.77 -22.54
C LYS A 431 -1.20 -13.45 -21.49
N VAL A 432 -1.33 -13.95 -20.27
CA VAL A 432 -0.32 -13.74 -19.19
C VAL A 432 0.87 -14.68 -19.34
N LEU A 433 0.73 -15.84 -20.00
CA LEU A 433 1.81 -16.81 -20.17
C LEU A 433 2.99 -16.25 -20.98
N ASP A 434 2.72 -15.29 -21.88
CA ASP A 434 3.70 -14.56 -22.71
C ASP A 434 4.54 -13.50 -21.95
N CYS A 435 4.42 -13.41 -20.61
CA CYS A 435 5.19 -12.42 -19.84
C CYS A 435 6.48 -12.99 -19.23
N LYS A 436 7.37 -12.11 -18.75
CA LYS A 436 8.68 -12.50 -18.18
C LYS A 436 8.68 -12.75 -16.66
N ASP A 437 7.62 -12.36 -15.95
CA ASP A 437 7.55 -12.51 -14.49
C ASP A 437 7.09 -13.93 -14.16
N GLN A 438 8.04 -14.77 -13.76
CA GLN A 438 7.80 -16.18 -13.44
C GLN A 438 6.71 -16.36 -12.38
N LYS A 439 6.58 -15.43 -11.43
CA LYS A 439 5.56 -15.54 -10.38
C LYS A 439 4.17 -15.37 -10.96
N ILE A 440 3.96 -14.42 -11.88
CA ILE A 440 2.64 -14.20 -12.46
C ILE A 440 2.29 -15.28 -13.50
N ILE A 441 3.27 -15.85 -14.20
CA ILE A 441 3.06 -17.05 -15.03
C ILE A 441 2.53 -18.20 -14.16
N VAL A 442 3.16 -18.47 -13.02
CA VAL A 442 2.69 -19.53 -12.09
C VAL A 442 1.26 -19.26 -11.61
N VAL A 443 0.88 -18.01 -11.36
CA VAL A 443 -0.49 -17.63 -10.98
C VAL A 443 -1.47 -17.90 -12.13
N ALA A 444 -1.14 -17.51 -13.36
CA ALA A 444 -1.97 -17.77 -14.53
C ALA A 444 -2.13 -19.27 -14.80
N LEU A 445 -1.04 -20.04 -14.72
CA LEU A 445 -1.08 -21.51 -14.82
C LEU A 445 -1.90 -22.14 -13.69
N SER A 446 -1.95 -21.54 -12.49
CA SER A 446 -2.81 -22.01 -11.40
C SER A 446 -4.29 -21.75 -11.69
N GLY A 447 -4.61 -20.58 -12.26
CA GLY A 447 -5.96 -20.28 -12.73
C GLY A 447 -6.42 -21.24 -13.84
N LEU A 448 -5.56 -21.48 -14.85
CA LEU A 448 -5.86 -22.42 -15.94
C LEU A 448 -6.06 -23.86 -15.45
N GLU A 449 -5.17 -24.36 -14.58
CA GLU A 449 -5.32 -25.70 -14.00
C GLU A 449 -6.63 -25.85 -13.24
N ASN A 450 -7.02 -24.84 -12.44
CA ASN A 450 -8.30 -24.85 -11.74
C ASN A 450 -9.50 -24.88 -12.70
N ILE A 451 -9.43 -24.15 -13.82
CA ILE A 451 -10.47 -24.18 -14.85
C ILE A 451 -10.51 -25.57 -15.51
N LEU A 452 -9.36 -26.10 -15.96
CA LEU A 452 -9.27 -27.38 -16.64
C LEU A 452 -9.76 -28.55 -15.77
N GLU A 453 -9.41 -28.57 -14.48
CA GLU A 453 -9.92 -29.57 -13.53
C GLU A 453 -11.45 -29.55 -13.44
N SER A 454 -12.07 -28.36 -13.39
CA SER A 454 -13.53 -28.23 -13.43
C SER A 454 -14.13 -28.70 -14.77
N GLY A 455 -13.40 -28.60 -15.88
CA GLY A 455 -13.81 -29.08 -17.20
C GLY A 455 -13.78 -30.61 -17.30
N GLU A 456 -12.78 -31.25 -16.70
CA GLU A 456 -12.70 -32.71 -16.59
C GLU A 456 -13.85 -33.29 -15.77
N ASP A 457 -14.24 -32.61 -14.69
CA ASP A 457 -15.43 -33.01 -13.93
C ASP A 457 -16.68 -32.97 -14.83
N ILE A 458 -16.86 -31.94 -15.67
CA ILE A 458 -17.98 -31.86 -16.62
C ILE A 458 -17.90 -32.98 -17.67
N ALA A 459 -16.71 -33.24 -18.23
CA ALA A 459 -16.47 -34.31 -19.20
C ALA A 459 -16.83 -35.68 -18.63
N ALA A 460 -16.41 -35.97 -17.40
CA ALA A 460 -16.70 -37.22 -16.71
C ALA A 460 -18.21 -37.47 -16.51
N HIS A 461 -19.00 -36.40 -16.30
CA HIS A 461 -20.46 -36.52 -16.14
C HIS A 461 -21.22 -36.57 -17.47
N THR A 462 -20.71 -35.94 -18.52
CA THR A 462 -21.40 -35.82 -19.83
C THR A 462 -20.93 -36.83 -20.87
N GLY A 463 -19.78 -37.48 -20.68
CA GLY A 463 -19.17 -38.38 -21.65
C GLY A 463 -18.65 -37.68 -22.92
N SER A 464 -18.49 -36.36 -22.87
CA SER A 464 -17.98 -35.52 -23.97
C SER A 464 -16.54 -35.03 -23.65
N PRO A 465 -15.76 -34.61 -24.66
CA PRO A 465 -14.46 -33.96 -24.40
C PRO A 465 -14.60 -32.74 -23.48
N SER A 466 -13.59 -32.48 -22.66
CA SER A 466 -13.59 -31.34 -21.75
C SER A 466 -13.77 -30.02 -22.52
N PRO A 467 -14.86 -29.27 -22.28
CA PRO A 467 -15.15 -28.06 -23.06
C PRO A 467 -14.08 -26.99 -22.87
N TYR A 468 -13.42 -26.98 -21.71
CA TYR A 468 -12.41 -25.98 -21.39
C TYR A 468 -11.04 -26.30 -22.01
N CYS A 469 -10.72 -27.56 -22.31
CA CYS A 469 -9.53 -27.90 -23.10
C CYS A 469 -9.61 -27.30 -24.51
N VAL A 470 -10.77 -27.46 -25.16
CA VAL A 470 -11.03 -26.88 -26.49
C VAL A 470 -10.86 -25.36 -26.47
N LEU A 471 -11.41 -24.67 -25.47
CA LEU A 471 -11.28 -23.22 -25.34
C LEU A 471 -9.83 -22.77 -25.09
N VAL A 472 -9.02 -23.56 -24.37
CA VAL A 472 -7.59 -23.29 -24.19
C VAL A 472 -6.83 -23.42 -25.51
N GLU A 473 -7.15 -24.43 -26.31
CA GLU A 473 -6.57 -24.63 -27.65
C GLU A 473 -6.94 -23.47 -28.59
N GLU A 474 -8.23 -23.10 -28.64
CA GLU A 474 -8.72 -21.98 -29.46
C GLU A 474 -8.09 -20.64 -29.08
N ALA A 475 -7.75 -20.45 -27.80
CA ALA A 475 -7.04 -19.28 -27.30
C ALA A 475 -5.51 -19.29 -27.56
N GLY A 476 -4.99 -20.32 -28.25
CA GLY A 476 -3.55 -20.52 -28.50
C GLY A 476 -2.77 -20.91 -27.23
N GLY A 477 -3.45 -21.33 -26.17
CA GLY A 477 -2.84 -21.69 -24.89
C GLY A 477 -1.99 -22.96 -24.95
N LEU A 478 -2.32 -23.90 -25.85
CA LEU A 478 -1.56 -25.14 -26.02
C LEU A 478 -0.11 -24.87 -26.51
N ASP A 479 0.04 -24.00 -27.50
CA ASP A 479 1.35 -23.58 -28.00
C ASP A 479 2.15 -22.89 -26.90
N MET A 480 1.52 -21.96 -26.17
CA MET A 480 2.17 -21.25 -25.06
C MET A 480 2.59 -22.20 -23.93
N LEU A 481 1.76 -23.19 -23.57
CA LEU A 481 2.12 -24.20 -22.57
C LEU A 481 3.33 -25.04 -23.02
N THR A 482 3.40 -25.35 -24.31
CA THR A 482 4.53 -26.07 -24.92
C THR A 482 5.80 -25.24 -24.90
N GLU A 483 5.74 -23.95 -25.26
CA GLU A 483 6.88 -23.03 -25.15
C GLU A 483 7.40 -22.91 -23.72
N LEU A 484 6.50 -22.92 -22.71
CA LEU A 484 6.88 -22.88 -21.31
C LEU A 484 7.64 -24.13 -20.83
N GLN A 485 7.68 -25.22 -21.61
CA GLN A 485 8.55 -26.38 -21.35
C GLN A 485 10.04 -26.06 -21.58
N GLU A 486 10.37 -24.95 -22.23
CA GLU A 486 11.74 -24.46 -22.36
C GLU A 486 12.13 -23.48 -21.23
N SER A 487 11.20 -23.20 -20.30
CA SER A 487 11.43 -22.23 -19.23
C SER A 487 12.57 -22.65 -18.29
N GLN A 488 13.47 -21.72 -18.00
CA GLN A 488 14.53 -21.90 -17.00
C GLN A 488 13.98 -21.99 -15.57
N SER A 489 12.74 -21.55 -15.34
CA SER A 489 12.09 -21.67 -14.04
C SER A 489 11.52 -23.07 -13.87
N ILE A 490 12.14 -23.85 -12.98
CA ILE A 490 11.69 -25.21 -12.64
C ILE A 490 10.21 -25.22 -12.22
N GLN A 491 9.73 -24.17 -11.54
CA GLN A 491 8.33 -24.07 -11.13
C GLN A 491 7.39 -23.89 -12.32
N VAL A 492 7.73 -22.99 -13.26
CA VAL A 492 6.94 -22.76 -14.48
C VAL A 492 6.96 -24.01 -15.35
N TYR A 493 8.14 -24.58 -15.60
CA TYR A 493 8.33 -25.81 -16.36
C TYR A 493 7.47 -26.96 -15.81
N ASN A 494 7.60 -27.28 -14.52
CA ASN A 494 6.88 -28.39 -13.91
C ASN A 494 5.36 -28.19 -13.98
N LYS A 495 4.88 -26.95 -13.83
CA LYS A 495 3.45 -26.66 -13.84
C LYS A 495 2.86 -26.72 -15.25
N ALA A 496 3.54 -26.15 -16.24
CA ALA A 496 3.15 -26.25 -17.65
C ALA A 496 3.17 -27.71 -18.11
N LYS A 497 4.23 -28.45 -17.78
CA LYS A 497 4.34 -29.88 -18.04
C LYS A 497 3.18 -30.67 -17.41
N GLY A 498 2.88 -30.44 -16.13
CA GLY A 498 1.77 -31.13 -15.46
C GLY A 498 0.41 -30.89 -16.11
N ILE A 499 0.14 -29.66 -16.57
CA ILE A 499 -1.09 -29.33 -17.31
C ILE A 499 -1.13 -30.07 -18.65
N LEU A 500 -0.06 -30.02 -19.45
CA LEU A 500 0.02 -30.74 -20.72
C LEU A 500 -0.17 -32.25 -20.53
N GLU A 501 0.50 -32.83 -19.54
CA GLU A 501 0.43 -34.27 -19.27
C GLU A 501 -0.95 -34.72 -18.78
N THR A 502 -1.67 -33.87 -18.05
CA THR A 502 -2.96 -34.24 -17.45
C THR A 502 -4.13 -34.04 -18.41
N TYR A 503 -4.12 -32.94 -19.18
CA TYR A 503 -5.32 -32.48 -19.91
C TYR A 503 -5.21 -32.58 -21.44
N PHE A 504 -4.01 -32.72 -22.00
CA PHE A 504 -3.78 -32.67 -23.46
C PHE A 504 -3.04 -33.90 -24.02
N GLN A 505 -2.88 -34.97 -23.24
CA GLN A 505 -2.36 -36.25 -23.73
C GLN A 505 -3.46 -37.04 -24.46
N GLY A 506 -3.69 -36.75 -25.74
CA GLY A 506 -4.74 -37.45 -26.50
C GLY A 506 -4.70 -37.38 -28.03
N GLU A 507 -3.93 -36.48 -28.66
CA GLU A 507 -4.01 -36.34 -30.13
C GLU A 507 -2.98 -37.14 -30.93
N GLU A 508 -1.83 -37.56 -30.36
CA GLU A 508 -0.83 -38.32 -31.14
C GLU A 508 -1.14 -39.83 -31.29
N ASP A 509 -1.86 -40.46 -30.34
CA ASP A 509 -2.16 -41.90 -30.41
C ASP A 509 -3.39 -42.24 -31.28
N SER A 510 -4.21 -41.23 -31.63
CA SER A 510 -5.44 -41.42 -32.41
C SER A 510 -5.19 -41.45 -33.93
N LEU A 511 -4.06 -40.93 -34.41
CA LEU A 511 -3.71 -40.84 -35.83
C LEU A 511 -2.84 -42.00 -36.33
N HIS A 512 -2.34 -42.86 -35.45
CA HIS A 512 -1.47 -44.00 -35.82
C HIS A 512 -2.18 -45.36 -35.94
N THR A 513 -3.49 -45.44 -35.68
CA THR A 513 -4.25 -46.71 -35.78
C THR A 513 -4.97 -46.96 -37.12
N ASN A 514 -4.85 -46.07 -38.11
CA ASN A 514 -5.50 -46.25 -39.42
C ASN A 514 -4.57 -46.55 -40.62
N ASN A 515 -3.31 -46.89 -40.37
CA ASN A 515 -2.44 -47.47 -41.41
C ASN A 515 -2.08 -48.92 -41.07
N GLN A 516 -3.04 -49.84 -41.19
CA GLN A 516 -2.73 -51.24 -41.49
C GLN A 516 -3.16 -51.58 -42.91
N GLU A 517 -2.13 -51.55 -43.76
CA GLU A 517 -1.93 -52.25 -45.02
C GLU A 517 -3.03 -53.23 -45.46
N SER A 518 -3.67 -52.86 -46.56
CA SER A 518 -4.22 -53.80 -47.52
C SER A 518 -3.05 -54.55 -48.18
N SER A 519 -2.76 -55.76 -47.72
CA SER A 519 -1.90 -56.69 -48.44
C SER A 519 -2.65 -57.96 -48.82
N ILE A 520 -2.67 -58.17 -50.13
CA ILE A 520 -3.34 -59.21 -50.90
C ILE A 520 -2.58 -60.53 -50.66
N SER A 521 -3.29 -61.59 -50.25
CA SER A 521 -2.74 -62.94 -50.13
C SER A 521 -2.51 -63.55 -51.52
N PHE A 522 -1.30 -64.02 -51.80
CA PHE A 522 -1.01 -64.93 -52.91
C PHE A 522 -0.71 -66.33 -52.35
N ASP A 523 -1.53 -67.29 -52.75
CA ASP A 523 -1.36 -68.73 -52.56
C ASP A 523 -0.08 -69.22 -53.26
N PHE A 524 0.64 -70.13 -52.60
CA PHE A 524 1.40 -71.17 -53.29
C PHE A 524 1.29 -72.49 -52.52
N ASP A 525 0.73 -73.47 -53.22
CA ASP A 525 0.44 -74.84 -52.81
C ASP A 525 1.71 -75.71 -52.86
N SER A 526 1.92 -76.57 -51.85
CA SER A 526 2.67 -77.81 -52.02
C SER A 526 2.29 -78.84 -50.95
N GLN A 527 1.52 -79.83 -51.41
CA GLN A 527 1.14 -81.08 -50.76
C GLN A 527 2.32 -81.90 -50.23
N ALA A 528 2.15 -82.62 -49.10
CA ALA A 528 2.19 -84.10 -49.02
C ALA A 528 2.49 -84.68 -47.61
N HIS A 529 1.62 -85.63 -47.21
CA HIS A 529 1.83 -86.85 -46.39
C HIS A 529 2.40 -86.75 -44.95
N LYS A 530 1.59 -87.05 -43.91
CA LYS A 530 1.25 -88.38 -43.30
C LYS A 530 2.43 -89.12 -42.62
N ASN A 531 2.25 -89.26 -41.29
CA ASN A 531 2.60 -90.37 -40.39
C ASN A 531 4.07 -90.81 -40.25
N ASP A 532 4.57 -90.83 -39.01
CA ASP A 532 4.67 -92.08 -38.23
C ASP A 532 5.29 -91.82 -36.85
N TYR A 533 4.61 -92.29 -35.79
CA TYR A 533 5.19 -92.54 -34.48
C TYR A 533 5.93 -93.88 -34.53
N PRO A 534 7.18 -94.00 -34.05
CA PRO A 534 7.77 -95.30 -33.80
C PRO A 534 7.79 -95.66 -32.31
N PHE A 535 7.55 -96.95 -32.13
CA PHE A 535 7.61 -97.79 -30.95
C PHE A 535 8.89 -97.66 -30.10
N GLU A 536 8.67 -97.72 -28.78
CA GLU A 536 9.22 -98.64 -27.78
C GLU A 536 10.72 -99.02 -27.70
N PHE A 537 11.19 -98.84 -26.46
CA PHE A 537 12.10 -99.64 -25.61
C PHE A 537 13.58 -99.77 -25.98
N ASP A 538 14.41 -99.16 -25.12
CA ASP A 538 15.04 -99.88 -23.99
C ASP A 538 14.84 -99.09 -22.67
#